data_AF-A0A257CCK7-F1
#
_entry.id   AF-A0A257CCK7-F1
#
_cell.length_a   1.000
_cell.length_b   1.000
_cell.length_c   1.000
_cell.angle_alpha   90.00
_cell.angle_beta   90.00
_cell.angle_gamma   90.00
#
_symmetry.space_group_name_H-M   'P 1'
#
loop_
_entity.id
_entity.type
_entity.pdbx_description
1 polymer ?
#
loop_
_entity_poly.entity_id
_entity_poly.type
_entity_poly.pdbx_seq_one_letter_code
_entity_poly.pdbx_strand_id
1 'polypeptide(L)'
;MRASQQRGVVMIITLIALAILMAGGIALVRSSDTTSQLAGQLAFRRDLKNQGERGLSQALALLSTGTLSTSTARKDDLDSSNYSAIRLASNAQGVPTVLTDNTAFTNAGMSAADLTDTSAGVTVRTVIDRLCMATGTPSDSQCTRLPLDCSSKGGQDSASMGGQTLKCTGTAYRISVRVDGPRSTQAFFQSIIAL
;
A
#
# COMPACT_ATOMS: atom_id res chain seq x y z
N MET A 1 80.99 23.60 -3.58
CA MET A 1 79.61 24.05 -3.32
C MET A 1 78.91 22.97 -2.49
N ARG A 2 78.55 23.27 -1.23
CA ARG A 2 77.91 22.30 -0.33
C ARG A 2 76.40 22.30 -0.59
N ALA A 3 75.86 21.16 -1.00
CA ALA A 3 74.43 20.95 -1.17
C ALA A 3 73.76 20.93 0.21
N SER A 4 72.95 21.95 0.48
CA SER A 4 72.04 22.00 1.63
C SER A 4 71.06 20.83 1.54
N GLN A 5 71.16 19.87 2.47
CA GLN A 5 70.24 18.75 2.56
C GLN A 5 68.88 19.22 3.10
N GLN A 6 67.92 19.40 2.20
CA GLN A 6 66.51 19.60 2.53
C GLN A 6 65.92 18.32 3.14
N ARG A 7 66.08 18.12 4.46
CA ARG A 7 65.48 16.99 5.19
C ARG A 7 64.24 17.35 6.04
N GLY A 8 63.94 18.64 6.21
CA GLY A 8 62.81 19.08 7.05
C GLY A 8 61.45 19.21 6.33
N VAL A 9 61.46 19.61 5.05
CA VAL A 9 60.22 19.94 4.32
C VAL A 9 59.43 18.69 3.93
N VAL A 10 60.11 17.57 3.65
CA VAL A 10 59.48 16.30 3.27
C VAL A 10 58.59 15.75 4.39
N MET A 11 59.03 15.84 5.65
CA MET A 11 58.24 15.40 6.82
C MET A 11 56.95 16.19 6.99
N ILE A 12 56.95 17.49 6.67
CA ILE A 12 55.77 18.34 6.80
C ILE A 12 54.76 18.00 5.69
N ILE A 13 55.25 17.80 4.46
CA ILE A 13 54.39 17.43 3.32
C ILE A 13 53.75 16.07 3.54
N THR A 14 54.51 15.08 4.05
CA THR A 14 53.96 13.75 4.33
C THR A 14 52.92 13.79 5.46
N LEU A 15 53.14 14.59 6.51
CA LEU A 15 52.15 14.79 7.59
C LEU A 15 50.85 15.42 7.08
N ILE A 16 50.94 16.44 6.23
CA ILE A 16 49.76 17.09 5.63
C ILE A 16 49.03 16.09 4.72
N ALA A 17 49.75 15.34 3.89
CA ALA A 17 49.17 14.31 3.04
C ALA A 17 48.46 13.21 3.87
N LEU A 18 49.08 12.77 4.97
CA LEU A 18 48.48 11.81 5.91
C LEU A 18 47.22 12.35 6.57
N ALA A 19 47.23 13.61 7.00
CA ALA A 19 46.06 14.26 7.58
C ALA A 19 44.89 14.37 6.57
N ILE A 20 45.18 14.71 5.31
CA ILE A 20 44.18 14.77 4.24
C ILE A 20 43.61 13.37 3.96
N LEU A 21 44.45 12.34 3.88
CA LEU A 21 44.00 10.96 3.67
C LEU A 21 43.14 10.44 4.84
N MET A 22 43.50 10.77 6.08
CA MET A 22 42.69 10.42 7.27
C MET A 22 41.32 11.13 7.25
N ALA A 23 41.30 12.43 6.92
CA ALA A 23 40.05 13.18 6.80
C ALA A 23 39.15 12.61 5.67
N GLY A 24 39.74 12.24 4.53
CA GLY A 24 39.04 11.57 3.43
C GLY A 24 38.51 10.19 3.82
N GLY A 25 39.28 9.40 4.58
CA GLY A 25 38.85 8.10 5.08
C GLY A 25 37.63 8.19 6.01
N ILE A 26 37.60 9.17 6.91
CA ILE A 26 36.46 9.40 7.82
C ILE A 26 35.20 9.78 7.04
N ALA A 27 35.32 10.59 5.99
CA ALA A 27 34.21 10.96 5.12
C ALA A 27 33.61 9.74 4.39
N LEU A 28 34.46 8.82 3.91
CA LEU A 28 34.03 7.59 3.24
C LEU A 28 33.30 6.61 4.17
N VAL A 29 33.77 6.46 5.41
CA VAL A 29 33.09 5.60 6.41
C VAL A 29 31.71 6.13 6.72
N ARG A 30 31.58 7.44 6.99
CA ARG A 30 30.27 8.08 7.20
C ARG A 30 29.35 7.94 5.98
N SER A 31 29.88 8.10 4.77
CA SER A 31 29.13 7.91 3.52
C SER A 31 28.59 6.48 3.37
N SER A 32 29.39 5.49 3.75
CA SER A 32 29.02 4.07 3.70
C SER A 32 27.92 3.74 4.72
N ASP A 33 28.05 4.24 5.95
CA ASP A 33 27.03 4.08 6.99
C ASP A 33 25.70 4.70 6.55
N THR A 34 25.69 5.92 6.01
CA THR A 34 24.48 6.56 5.48
C THR A 34 23.86 5.81 4.30
N THR A 35 24.68 5.26 3.40
CA THR A 35 24.20 4.50 2.23
C THR A 35 23.55 3.19 2.67
N SER A 36 24.10 2.53 3.70
CA SER A 36 23.54 1.30 4.26
C SER A 36 22.16 1.51 4.92
N GLN A 37 21.98 2.62 5.65
CA GLN A 37 20.71 2.97 6.28
C GLN A 37 19.63 3.32 5.24
N LEU A 38 19.99 4.06 4.20
CA LEU A 38 19.08 4.42 3.11
C LEU A 38 18.67 3.19 2.28
N ALA A 39 19.62 2.29 1.97
CA ALA A 39 19.33 1.04 1.29
C ALA A 39 18.40 0.14 2.11
N GLY A 40 18.59 0.08 3.43
CA GLY A 40 17.71 -0.63 4.35
C GLY A 40 16.27 -0.10 4.30
N GLN A 41 16.07 1.22 4.41
CA GLN A 41 14.72 1.82 4.36
C GLN A 41 13.99 1.57 3.03
N LEU A 42 14.72 1.55 1.90
CA LEU A 42 14.14 1.24 0.60
C LEU A 42 13.75 -0.23 0.45
N ALA A 43 14.61 -1.15 0.93
CA ALA A 43 14.30 -2.58 0.95
C ALA A 43 13.05 -2.86 1.80
N PHE A 44 12.95 -2.24 2.99
CA PHE A 44 11.76 -2.35 3.83
C PHE A 44 10.50 -1.78 3.15
N ARG A 45 10.59 -0.63 2.48
CA ARG A 45 9.44 -0.08 1.72
C ARG A 45 8.99 -1.00 0.59
N ARG A 46 9.93 -1.63 -0.12
CA ARG A 46 9.62 -2.59 -1.19
C ARG A 46 8.99 -3.86 -0.64
N ASP A 47 9.52 -4.38 0.47
CA ASP A 47 8.96 -5.55 1.13
C ASP A 47 7.54 -5.26 1.64
N LEU A 48 7.33 -4.18 2.40
CA LEU A 48 6.00 -3.79 2.87
C LEU A 48 5.00 -3.56 1.72
N LYS A 49 5.48 -3.04 0.57
CA LYS A 49 4.65 -2.92 -0.63
C LYS A 49 4.25 -4.28 -1.19
N ASN A 50 5.19 -5.21 -1.33
CA ASN A 50 4.90 -6.56 -1.79
C ASN A 50 3.89 -7.26 -0.86
N GLN A 51 4.08 -7.12 0.46
CA GLN A 51 3.13 -7.63 1.46
C GLN A 51 1.75 -6.95 1.34
N GLY A 52 1.72 -5.65 1.06
CA GLY A 52 0.47 -4.93 0.77
C GLY A 52 -0.25 -5.44 -0.49
N GLU A 53 0.51 -5.74 -1.55
CA GLU A 53 -0.03 -6.33 -2.78
C GLU A 53 -0.61 -7.74 -2.55
N ARG A 54 -0.01 -8.53 -1.65
CA ARG A 54 -0.60 -9.81 -1.22
C ARG A 54 -1.98 -9.61 -0.60
N GLY A 55 -2.11 -8.69 0.35
CA GLY A 55 -3.41 -8.36 0.95
C GLY A 55 -4.43 -7.88 -0.07
N LEU A 56 -4.01 -6.99 -0.98
CA LEU A 56 -4.87 -6.50 -2.07
C LEU A 56 -5.34 -7.63 -2.99
N SER A 57 -4.46 -8.55 -3.38
CA SER A 57 -4.82 -9.67 -4.25
C SER A 57 -5.82 -10.63 -3.61
N GLN A 58 -5.71 -10.90 -2.30
CA GLN A 58 -6.68 -11.70 -1.56
C GLN A 58 -8.04 -11.01 -1.46
N ALA A 59 -8.07 -9.71 -1.16
CA ALA A 59 -9.30 -8.93 -1.10
C ALA A 59 -10.00 -8.87 -2.48
N LEU A 60 -9.24 -8.77 -3.56
CA LEU A 60 -9.76 -8.84 -4.92
C LEU A 60 -10.32 -10.23 -5.25
N ALA A 61 -9.65 -11.30 -4.81
CA ALA A 61 -10.18 -12.66 -4.95
C ALA A 61 -11.51 -12.84 -4.22
N LEU A 62 -11.67 -12.29 -3.01
CA LEU A 62 -12.94 -12.31 -2.27
C LEU A 62 -14.08 -11.66 -3.06
N LEU A 63 -13.80 -10.53 -3.72
CA LEU A 63 -14.78 -9.76 -4.50
C LEU A 63 -15.06 -10.35 -5.89
N SER A 64 -14.13 -11.10 -6.49
CA SER A 64 -14.28 -11.65 -7.85
C SER A 64 -14.81 -13.08 -7.87
N THR A 65 -14.28 -13.95 -7.01
CA THR A 65 -14.60 -15.39 -7.02
C THR A 65 -14.91 -15.97 -5.64
N GLY A 66 -14.67 -15.20 -4.57
CA GLY A 66 -14.86 -15.65 -3.18
C GLY A 66 -16.25 -15.34 -2.61
N THR A 67 -16.29 -15.19 -1.28
CA THR A 67 -17.52 -15.00 -0.49
C THR A 67 -18.29 -13.74 -0.87
N LEU A 68 -17.59 -12.71 -1.33
CA LEU A 68 -18.18 -11.43 -1.75
C LEU A 68 -18.36 -11.35 -3.27
N SER A 69 -18.33 -12.46 -4.02
CA SER A 69 -18.45 -12.46 -5.49
C SER A 69 -19.82 -12.03 -6.01
N THR A 70 -20.88 -12.23 -5.23
CA THR A 70 -22.27 -11.93 -5.65
C THR A 70 -22.78 -10.60 -5.08
N SER A 71 -23.71 -9.94 -5.79
CA SER A 71 -24.35 -8.72 -5.30
C SER A 71 -25.15 -8.94 -4.01
N THR A 72 -25.76 -10.12 -3.84
CA THR A 72 -26.48 -10.51 -2.62
C THR A 72 -25.54 -10.58 -1.41
N ALA A 73 -24.36 -11.18 -1.56
CA ALA A 73 -23.36 -11.25 -0.48
C ALA A 73 -22.79 -9.87 -0.09
N ARG A 74 -22.95 -8.87 -0.97
CA ARG A 74 -22.50 -7.49 -0.77
C ARG A 74 -23.63 -6.52 -0.40
N LYS A 75 -24.82 -7.02 -0.04
CA LYS A 75 -25.95 -6.17 0.36
C LYS A 75 -25.72 -5.55 1.73
N ASP A 76 -25.35 -6.38 2.70
CA ASP A 76 -25.15 -6.00 4.09
C ASP A 76 -23.69 -6.23 4.50
N ASP A 77 -23.33 -5.76 5.69
CA ASP A 77 -21.98 -5.97 6.23
C ASP A 77 -21.68 -7.47 6.40
N LEU A 78 -20.42 -7.85 6.22
CA LEU A 78 -19.94 -9.22 6.42
C LEU A 78 -18.61 -9.19 7.18
N ASP A 79 -18.73 -9.16 8.50
CA ASP A 79 -17.62 -9.04 9.43
C ASP A 79 -16.60 -10.18 9.30
N SER A 80 -17.07 -11.39 9.00
CA SER A 80 -16.22 -12.56 8.75
C SER A 80 -15.36 -12.46 7.48
N SER A 81 -15.62 -11.47 6.63
CA SER A 81 -14.82 -11.11 5.45
C SER A 81 -14.22 -9.70 5.54
N ASN A 82 -14.26 -9.06 6.73
CA ASN A 82 -13.86 -7.67 6.96
C ASN A 82 -14.48 -6.70 5.95
N TYR A 83 -15.76 -6.93 5.62
CA TYR A 83 -16.47 -6.19 4.60
C TYR A 83 -17.55 -5.31 5.22
N SER A 84 -17.58 -4.03 4.83
CA SER A 84 -18.69 -3.13 5.09
C SER A 84 -19.42 -2.76 3.80
N ALA A 85 -20.75 -2.83 3.84
CA ALA A 85 -21.65 -2.41 2.77
C ALA A 85 -21.80 -0.88 2.69
N ILE A 86 -21.25 -0.14 3.66
CA ILE A 86 -21.19 1.32 3.66
C ILE A 86 -19.75 1.81 3.73
N ARG A 87 -19.55 3.08 3.35
CA ARG A 87 -18.23 3.71 3.41
C ARG A 87 -17.81 3.87 4.86
N LEU A 88 -16.66 3.30 5.19
CA LEU A 88 -16.08 3.44 6.52
C LEU A 88 -15.53 4.84 6.74
N ALA A 89 -15.74 5.38 7.94
CA ALA A 89 -15.13 6.63 8.38
C ALA A 89 -13.60 6.54 8.26
N SER A 90 -12.98 7.62 7.83
CA SER A 90 -11.52 7.68 7.62
C SER A 90 -10.90 8.80 8.43
N ASN A 91 -9.65 8.62 8.83
CA ASN A 91 -8.86 9.64 9.49
C ASN A 91 -8.42 10.75 8.52
N ALA A 92 -7.66 11.73 9.01
CA ALA A 92 -7.15 12.84 8.20
C ALA A 92 -6.25 12.41 7.03
N GLN A 93 -5.70 11.19 7.08
CA GLN A 93 -4.85 10.59 6.04
C GLN A 93 -5.65 9.73 5.05
N GLY A 94 -6.98 9.63 5.20
CA GLY A 94 -7.85 8.84 4.31
C GLY A 94 -7.89 7.34 4.61
N VAL A 95 -7.25 6.89 5.71
CA VAL A 95 -7.26 5.49 6.15
C VAL A 95 -8.52 5.21 6.98
N PRO A 96 -9.26 4.10 6.75
CA PRO A 96 -10.37 3.71 7.60
C PRO A 96 -9.97 3.64 9.06
N THR A 97 -10.71 4.30 9.94
CA THR A 97 -10.39 4.36 11.37
C THR A 97 -10.42 2.97 12.01
N VAL A 98 -11.24 2.06 11.50
CA VAL A 98 -11.26 0.65 11.95
C VAL A 98 -9.94 -0.08 11.68
N LEU A 99 -9.12 0.40 10.75
CA LEU A 99 -7.87 -0.23 10.37
C LEU A 99 -6.65 0.36 11.10
N THR A 100 -6.80 1.44 11.87
CA THR A 100 -5.64 2.13 12.47
C THR A 100 -4.92 1.31 13.54
N ASP A 101 -5.66 0.51 14.31
CA ASP A 101 -5.12 -0.33 15.36
C ASP A 101 -5.98 -1.60 15.55
N ASN A 102 -5.53 -2.51 16.43
CA ASN A 102 -6.22 -3.78 16.65
C ASN A 102 -7.52 -3.64 17.42
N THR A 103 -7.59 -2.68 18.35
CA THR A 103 -8.77 -2.47 19.18
C THR A 103 -9.90 -1.88 18.35
N ALA A 104 -9.64 -0.87 17.52
CA ALA A 104 -10.61 -0.30 16.60
C ALA A 104 -11.16 -1.36 15.63
N PHE A 105 -10.29 -2.25 15.15
CA PHE A 105 -10.66 -3.33 14.24
C PHE A 105 -11.58 -4.36 14.91
N THR A 106 -11.22 -4.85 16.10
CA THR A 106 -12.04 -5.80 16.85
C THR A 106 -13.37 -5.18 17.32
N ASN A 107 -13.36 -3.90 17.73
CA ASN A 107 -14.57 -3.18 18.14
C ASN A 107 -15.55 -3.00 16.96
N ALA A 108 -15.05 -2.96 15.73
CA ALA A 108 -15.86 -2.94 14.52
C ALA A 108 -16.43 -4.32 14.15
N GLY A 109 -16.19 -5.37 14.95
CA GLY A 109 -16.70 -6.74 14.71
C GLY A 109 -15.91 -7.55 13.68
N MET A 110 -14.96 -6.93 12.98
CA MET A 110 -14.19 -7.54 11.91
C MET A 110 -13.33 -8.71 12.40
N SER A 111 -13.47 -9.86 11.73
CA SER A 111 -12.95 -11.14 12.24
C SER A 111 -12.30 -12.04 11.18
N ALA A 112 -12.17 -11.58 9.92
CA ALA A 112 -11.45 -12.36 8.92
C ALA A 112 -9.96 -12.44 9.29
N ALA A 113 -9.37 -13.61 9.05
CA ALA A 113 -7.99 -13.90 9.40
C ALA A 113 -7.00 -12.99 8.64
N ASP A 114 -6.01 -12.49 9.37
CA ASP A 114 -4.88 -11.76 8.79
C ASP A 114 -3.95 -12.72 8.04
N LEU A 115 -3.22 -12.21 7.04
CA LEU A 115 -2.09 -12.93 6.47
C LEU A 115 -0.87 -12.69 7.34
N THR A 116 -0.36 -13.74 7.97
CA THR A 116 0.81 -13.65 8.85
C THR A 116 2.01 -14.38 8.25
N ASP A 117 3.17 -13.72 8.26
CA ASP A 117 4.47 -14.35 8.09
C ASP A 117 5.25 -14.21 9.41
N THR A 118 5.23 -15.28 10.20
CA THR A 118 5.88 -15.30 11.51
C THR A 118 7.41 -15.28 11.41
N SER A 119 7.96 -15.72 10.29
CA SER A 119 9.41 -15.72 10.05
C SER A 119 9.92 -14.32 9.73
N ALA A 120 9.16 -13.56 8.95
CA ALA A 120 9.45 -12.16 8.61
C ALA A 120 8.94 -11.17 9.68
N GLY A 121 8.09 -11.61 10.61
CA GLY A 121 7.46 -10.73 11.60
C GLY A 121 6.47 -9.75 10.98
N VAL A 122 5.77 -10.18 9.92
CA VAL A 122 4.83 -9.35 9.16
C VAL A 122 3.41 -9.87 9.34
N THR A 123 2.46 -8.96 9.56
CA THR A 123 1.02 -9.21 9.56
C THR A 123 0.33 -8.27 8.59
N VAL A 124 -0.47 -8.81 7.67
CA VAL A 124 -1.24 -8.04 6.69
C VAL A 124 -2.71 -8.19 7.01
N ARG A 125 -3.35 -7.04 7.26
CA ARG A 125 -4.77 -6.94 7.55
C ARG A 125 -5.48 -6.16 6.48
N THR A 126 -6.65 -6.63 6.08
CA THR A 126 -7.44 -6.02 5.01
C THR A 126 -8.86 -5.72 5.48
N VAL A 127 -9.37 -4.56 5.05
CA VAL A 127 -10.78 -4.19 5.17
C VAL A 127 -11.28 -3.73 3.81
N ILE A 128 -12.53 -4.09 3.49
CA ILE A 128 -13.18 -3.71 2.24
C ILE A 128 -14.42 -2.90 2.61
N ASP A 129 -14.57 -1.71 2.05
CA ASP A 129 -15.79 -0.94 2.20
C ASP A 129 -16.38 -0.55 0.85
N ARG A 130 -17.68 -0.79 0.71
CA ARG A 130 -18.44 -0.33 -0.44
C ARG A 130 -18.67 1.16 -0.26
N LEU A 131 -18.35 1.98 -1.26
CA LEU A 131 -18.44 3.45 -1.17
C LEU A 131 -19.88 3.95 -1.29
N CYS A 132 -20.76 3.44 -0.43
CA CYS A 132 -22.17 3.77 -0.30
C CYS A 132 -22.47 4.42 1.07
N MET A 133 -23.61 5.10 1.16
CA MET A 133 -24.09 5.74 2.39
C MET A 133 -25.06 4.87 3.19
N ALA A 134 -25.56 3.77 2.62
CA ALA A 134 -26.50 2.84 3.24
C ALA A 134 -26.25 1.39 2.80
N THR A 135 -26.66 0.44 3.64
CA THR A 135 -26.70 -0.99 3.31
C THR A 135 -27.84 -1.27 2.32
N GLY A 136 -27.93 -2.51 1.86
CA GLY A 136 -28.92 -2.97 0.89
C GLY A 136 -28.42 -2.90 -0.56
N THR A 137 -29.38 -2.92 -1.49
CA THR A 137 -29.09 -2.91 -2.93
C THR A 137 -28.43 -1.59 -3.33
N PRO A 138 -27.25 -1.60 -3.98
CA PRO A 138 -26.58 -0.38 -4.36
C PRO A 138 -27.39 0.39 -5.40
N SER A 139 -27.48 1.70 -5.23
CA SER A 139 -28.19 2.62 -6.11
C SER A 139 -27.32 3.85 -6.43
N ASP A 140 -27.59 4.50 -7.57
CA ASP A 140 -26.81 5.66 -8.01
C ASP A 140 -26.90 6.85 -7.04
N SER A 141 -28.02 6.97 -6.31
CA SER A 141 -28.22 8.02 -5.30
C SER A 141 -27.48 7.78 -3.99
N GLN A 142 -27.13 6.53 -3.69
CA GLN A 142 -26.55 6.15 -2.40
C GLN A 142 -25.10 5.70 -2.51
N CYS A 143 -24.60 5.43 -3.71
CA CYS A 143 -23.31 4.81 -3.95
C CYS A 143 -22.46 5.59 -4.94
N THR A 144 -21.16 5.63 -4.69
CA THR A 144 -20.20 6.12 -5.68
C THR A 144 -20.15 5.16 -6.85
N ARG A 145 -20.35 5.68 -8.06
CA ARG A 145 -20.34 4.91 -9.31
C ARG A 145 -19.12 5.28 -10.14
N LEU A 146 -18.46 4.26 -10.68
CA LEU A 146 -17.29 4.41 -11.54
C LEU A 146 -17.62 3.84 -12.92
N PRO A 147 -17.12 4.45 -14.01
CA PRO A 147 -17.31 3.91 -15.36
C PRO A 147 -16.66 2.53 -15.48
N LEU A 148 -17.33 1.65 -16.23
CA LEU A 148 -16.88 0.30 -16.57
C LEU A 148 -16.95 0.11 -18.08
N ASP A 149 -15.97 -0.61 -18.62
CA ASP A 149 -15.97 -1.07 -20.00
C ASP A 149 -16.86 -2.31 -20.12
N CYS A 150 -18.08 -2.17 -20.64
CA CYS A 150 -18.94 -3.31 -20.91
C CYS A 150 -18.78 -3.81 -22.34
N SER A 151 -17.67 -4.51 -22.57
CA SER A 151 -17.33 -5.07 -23.88
C SER A 151 -17.88 -6.49 -24.13
N SER A 152 -18.74 -7.06 -23.28
CA SER A 152 -18.94 -8.52 -23.32
C SER A 152 -20.36 -9.09 -23.25
N LYS A 153 -21.47 -8.33 -23.24
CA LYS A 153 -22.85 -8.88 -23.37
C LYS A 153 -23.90 -7.91 -23.95
N GLY A 154 -23.61 -7.30 -25.10
CA GLY A 154 -24.61 -6.56 -25.86
C GLY A 154 -24.35 -6.71 -27.34
N GLY A 155 -25.17 -7.49 -28.04
CA GLY A 155 -25.28 -7.35 -29.49
C GLY A 155 -25.64 -5.90 -29.76
N GLN A 156 -24.82 -5.22 -30.56
CA GLN A 156 -25.17 -3.90 -31.07
C GLN A 156 -26.31 -4.12 -32.07
N ASP A 157 -27.53 -3.73 -31.73
CA ASP A 157 -28.48 -3.36 -32.78
C ASP A 157 -28.03 -2.01 -33.31
N SER A 158 -27.22 -2.06 -34.37
CA SER A 158 -26.82 -0.93 -35.21
C SER A 158 -28.00 -0.33 -35.98
N ALA A 159 -29.19 -0.25 -35.37
CA ALA A 159 -30.41 0.23 -36.00
C ALA A 159 -30.66 1.73 -35.77
N SER A 160 -29.83 2.42 -34.98
CA SER A 160 -29.89 3.87 -34.84
C SER A 160 -28.56 4.50 -35.26
N MET A 161 -28.62 5.29 -36.33
CA MET A 161 -27.52 6.09 -36.87
C MET A 161 -27.03 7.08 -35.79
N GLY A 162 -26.06 6.68 -34.97
CA GLY A 162 -25.58 7.52 -33.87
C GLY A 162 -24.58 6.90 -32.87
N GLY A 163 -24.17 5.63 -33.05
CA GLY A 163 -22.97 5.04 -32.42
C GLY A 163 -22.68 5.44 -30.97
N GLN A 164 -23.64 5.28 -30.05
CA GLN A 164 -23.36 5.51 -28.63
C GLN A 164 -22.67 4.28 -28.03
N THR A 165 -21.44 4.46 -27.56
CA THR A 165 -20.75 3.48 -26.73
C THR A 165 -21.61 3.21 -25.48
N LEU A 166 -21.95 1.94 -25.24
CA LEU A 166 -22.58 1.48 -23.99
C LEU A 166 -21.69 1.91 -22.81
N LYS A 167 -22.18 2.85 -22.00
CA LYS A 167 -21.53 3.27 -20.76
C LYS A 167 -22.11 2.46 -19.62
N CYS A 168 -21.34 1.49 -19.10
CA CYS A 168 -21.70 0.83 -17.86
C CYS A 168 -21.06 1.55 -16.69
N THR A 169 -21.73 1.47 -15.56
CA THR A 169 -21.20 1.96 -14.30
C THR A 169 -21.22 0.83 -13.29
N GLY A 170 -20.14 0.71 -12.52
CA GLY A 170 -19.98 -0.21 -11.42
C GLY A 170 -20.09 0.52 -10.09
N THR A 171 -20.51 -0.18 -9.05
CA THR A 171 -20.43 0.34 -7.68
C THR A 171 -18.98 0.33 -7.22
N ALA A 172 -18.51 1.43 -6.64
CA ALA A 172 -17.15 1.54 -6.18
C ALA A 172 -16.94 0.85 -4.82
N TYR A 173 -15.84 0.11 -4.71
CA TYR A 173 -15.37 -0.54 -3.49
C TYR A 173 -13.95 -0.07 -3.21
N ARG A 174 -13.68 0.32 -1.96
CA ARG A 174 -12.33 0.63 -1.48
C ARG A 174 -11.80 -0.57 -0.71
N ILE A 175 -10.62 -1.01 -1.07
CA ILE A 175 -9.83 -2.00 -0.35
C ILE A 175 -8.75 -1.24 0.38
N SER A 176 -8.69 -1.39 1.70
CA SER A 176 -7.63 -0.81 2.53
C SER A 176 -6.84 -1.94 3.20
N VAL A 177 -5.52 -1.86 3.09
CA VAL A 177 -4.58 -2.85 3.61
C VAL A 177 -3.66 -2.17 4.60
N ARG A 178 -3.51 -2.75 5.80
CA ARG A 178 -2.47 -2.40 6.75
C ARG A 178 -1.46 -3.52 6.80
N VAL A 179 -0.19 -3.19 6.67
CA VAL A 179 0.93 -4.09 6.88
C VAL A 179 1.62 -3.67 8.16
N ASP A 180 1.54 -4.51 9.18
CA ASP A 180 2.32 -4.40 10.41
C ASP A 180 3.62 -5.19 10.22
N GLY A 181 4.76 -4.51 10.29
CA GLY A 181 6.09 -5.11 10.19
C GLY A 181 6.82 -5.14 11.54
N PRO A 182 8.07 -5.66 11.55
CA PRO A 182 8.91 -5.67 12.74
C PRO A 182 9.05 -4.27 13.36
N ARG A 183 9.19 -4.22 14.69
CA ARG A 183 9.37 -2.98 15.48
C ARG A 183 8.20 -1.99 15.36
N SER A 184 6.97 -2.50 15.29
CA SER A 184 5.75 -1.68 15.24
C SER A 184 5.72 -0.71 14.05
N THR A 185 6.29 -1.13 12.92
CA THR A 185 6.19 -0.38 11.67
C THR A 185 4.86 -0.65 11.01
N GLN A 186 4.21 0.39 10.49
CA GLN A 186 2.93 0.27 9.77
C GLN A 186 3.01 0.93 8.42
N ALA A 187 2.51 0.24 7.40
CA ALA A 187 2.27 0.80 6.08
C ALA A 187 0.81 0.58 5.67
N PHE A 188 0.22 1.57 5.02
CA PHE A 188 -1.16 1.52 4.55
C PHE A 188 -1.21 1.62 3.03
N PHE A 189 -1.99 0.76 2.41
CA PHE A 189 -2.22 0.74 0.96
C PHE A 189 -3.71 0.75 0.69
N GLN A 190 -4.13 1.46 -0.35
CA GLN A 190 -5.53 1.54 -0.75
C GLN A 190 -5.67 1.38 -2.24
N SER A 191 -6.74 0.71 -2.66
CA SER A 191 -7.15 0.61 -4.05
C SER A 191 -8.66 0.74 -4.14
N ILE A 192 -9.14 1.35 -5.23
CA ILE A 192 -10.56 1.46 -5.51
C ILE A 192 -10.84 0.66 -6.77
N ILE A 193 -11.84 -0.21 -6.71
CA ILE A 193 -12.32 -1.00 -7.84
C ILE A 193 -13.81 -0.78 -8.05
N ALA A 194 -14.30 -1.12 -9.23
CA ALA A 194 -15.72 -1.03 -9.58
C ALA A 194 -16.24 -2.41 -10.00
N LEU A 195 -17.43 -2.78 -9.49
CA LEU A 195 -18.13 -4.04 -9.79
C LEU A 195 -19.56 -3.79 -10.24
#